data_AF-A0A948T1D9-F1
#
_entry.id   AF-A0A948T1D9-F1
#
_cell.length_a   1.000
_cell.length_b   1.000
_cell.length_c   1.000
_cell.angle_alpha   90.00
_cell.angle_beta   90.00
_cell.angle_gamma   90.00
#
_symmetry.space_group_name_H-M   'P 1'
#
loop_
_entity.id
_entity.type
_entity.pdbx_description
1 polymer ?
#
loop_
_entity_poly.entity_id
_entity_poly.type
_entity_poly.pdbx_seq_one_letter_code
_entity_poly.pdbx_strand_id
1 'polypeptide(L)' 'MTDASAVTAWKKCSTCKKDIPFRALYYTCSVSTCKNAKLGIVFCSVLCWDGHLGFARHRSAYAEEESAPAS' A
#
# COMPACT_ATOMS: atom_id res chain seq x y z
N MET A 1 24.23 -5.65 -13.38
CA MET A 1 23.33 -4.72 -12.68
C MET A 1 22.02 -4.77 -13.45
N THR A 2 21.08 -5.65 -13.05
CA THR A 2 19.87 -5.94 -13.84
C THR A 2 18.84 -4.86 -13.63
N ASP A 3 18.57 -4.17 -14.73
CA ASP A 3 17.52 -3.20 -15.00
C ASP A 3 16.17 -3.60 -14.39
N ALA A 4 15.62 -2.70 -13.59
CA ALA A 4 14.28 -2.79 -13.04
C ALA A 4 13.29 -2.62 -14.20
N SER A 5 12.93 -3.75 -14.80
CA SER A 5 11.94 -3.87 -15.86
C SER A 5 10.73 -2.99 -15.56
N ALA A 6 10.38 -2.12 -16.51
CA ALA A 6 9.29 -1.18 -16.43
C ALA A 6 7.94 -1.90 -16.25
N VAL A 7 7.62 -2.28 -15.02
CA VAL A 7 6.28 -2.70 -14.62
C VAL A 7 5.44 -1.43 -14.52
N THR A 8 4.35 -1.35 -15.29
CA THR A 8 3.39 -0.26 -15.18
C THR A 8 2.85 -0.24 -13.74
N ALA A 9 3.35 0.68 -12.93
CA ALA A 9 2.98 0.81 -11.54
C ALA A 9 1.65 1.57 -11.44
N TRP A 10 0.65 0.98 -10.79
CA TRP A 10 -0.58 1.68 -10.48
C TRP A 10 -0.35 2.70 -9.36
N LYS A 11 0.33 2.27 -8.29
CA LYS A 11 0.68 3.09 -7.14
C LYS A 11 2.03 2.67 -6.58
N LYS A 12 2.57 3.50 -5.69
CA LYS A 12 3.77 3.18 -4.90
C LYS A 12 3.38 2.90 -3.46
N CYS A 13 4.07 1.95 -2.83
CA CYS A 13 3.93 1.68 -1.41
C CYS A 13 4.32 2.91 -0.59
N SER A 14 3.48 3.31 0.36
CA SER A 14 3.77 4.48 1.19
C SER A 14 4.97 4.29 2.11
N THR A 15 5.26 3.05 2.53
CA THR A 15 6.35 2.70 3.45
C THR A 15 7.68 2.49 2.73
N CYS A 16 7.74 1.54 1.79
CA CYS A 16 9.00 1.15 1.13
C CYS A 16 9.20 1.77 -0.25
N LYS A 17 8.23 2.55 -0.76
CA LYS A 17 8.26 3.21 -2.08
C LYS A 17 8.40 2.27 -3.29
N LYS A 18 8.28 0.95 -3.09
CA LYS A 18 8.19 -0.03 -4.17
C LYS A 18 6.95 0.20 -5.01
N ASP A 19 7.10 -0.07 -6.30
CA ASP A 19 6.01 -0.03 -7.26
C ASP A 19 5.04 -1.20 -7.06
N ILE A 20 3.74 -0.89 -7.07
CA ILE A 20 2.65 -1.85 -7.00
C ILE A 20 2.08 -1.98 -8.42
N PRO A 21 2.22 -3.15 -9.07
CA PRO A 21 1.68 -3.39 -10.41
C PRO A 21 0.14 -3.29 -10.43
N PHE A 22 -0.42 -3.04 -11.62
CA PHE A 22 -1.83 -3.33 -11.86
C PHE A 22 -2.12 -4.82 -11.62
N ARG A 23 -3.33 -5.15 -11.15
CA ARG A 23 -3.75 -6.50 -10.74
C ARG A 23 -2.94 -7.14 -9.61
N ALA A 24 -2.01 -6.41 -8.99
CA ALA A 24 -1.33 -6.91 -7.80
C ALA A 24 -2.22 -6.77 -6.56
N LEU A 25 -2.01 -7.66 -5.59
CA LEU A 25 -2.56 -7.50 -4.25
C LEU A 25 -1.84 -6.34 -3.55
N TYR A 26 -2.60 -5.50 -2.88
CA TYR A 26 -2.12 -4.45 -2.02
C TYR A 26 -2.91 -4.43 -0.73
N TYR A 27 -2.36 -3.75 0.27
CA TYR A 27 -2.98 -3.63 1.58
C TYR A 27 -3.34 -2.18 1.85
N THR A 28 -4.52 -1.95 2.39
CA THR A 28 -4.97 -0.67 2.92
C THR A 28 -5.20 -0.76 4.41
N CYS A 29 -5.23 0.38 5.08
CA CYS A 29 -5.57 0.44 6.49
C CYS A 29 -7.08 0.61 6.64
N SER A 30 -7.71 -0.14 7.54
CA SER A 30 -9.15 -0.05 7.81
C SER A 30 -9.60 1.29 8.41
N VAL A 31 -8.66 2.12 8.88
CA VAL A 31 -8.93 3.46 9.42
C VAL A 31 -9.31 4.41 8.28
N SER A 32 -10.49 5.02 8.37
CA SER A 32 -11.05 5.92 7.35
C SER A 32 -10.14 7.10 6.98
N THR A 33 -9.36 7.62 7.94
CA THR A 33 -8.36 8.66 7.68
C THR A 33 -7.27 8.15 6.73
N CYS A 34 -6.74 6.95 6.96
CA CYS A 34 -5.68 6.37 6.13
C CYS A 34 -6.21 5.87 4.78
N LYS A 35 -7.44 5.33 4.77
CA LYS A 35 -8.16 4.88 3.57
C LYS A 35 -8.67 6.04 2.70
N ASN A 36 -8.62 7.27 3.19
CA ASN A 36 -9.12 8.44 2.46
C ASN A 36 -8.43 8.58 1.10
N ALA A 37 -9.21 8.76 0.03
CA ALA A 37 -8.71 8.90 -1.33
C ALA A 37 -7.68 10.04 -1.50
N LYS A 38 -7.74 11.09 -0.68
CA LYS A 38 -6.74 12.18 -0.67
C LYS A 38 -5.37 11.71 -0.20
N LEU A 39 -5.32 10.85 0.81
CA LEU A 39 -4.06 10.33 1.33
C LEU A 39 -3.59 9.14 0.50
N GLY A 40 -4.53 8.31 0.01
CA GLY A 40 -4.27 7.25 -0.96
C GLY A 40 -3.18 6.28 -0.52
N ILE A 41 -3.07 6.04 0.80
CA ILE A 41 -2.01 5.25 1.42
C ILE A 41 -2.26 3.79 1.10
N VAL A 42 -1.33 3.19 0.38
CA VAL A 42 -1.35 1.78 0.02
C VAL A 42 -0.03 1.13 0.40
N PHE A 43 -0.08 -0.16 0.72
CA PHE A 43 1.07 -0.93 1.15
C PHE A 43 1.23 -2.17 0.28
N CYS A 44 2.46 -2.52 -0.07
CA CYS A 44 2.74 -3.73 -0.84
C CYS A 44 2.68 -5.01 0.00
N SER A 45 2.67 -4.90 1.34
CA SER A 45 2.64 -6.05 2.25
C SER A 45 2.11 -5.66 3.63
N VAL A 46 1.66 -6.66 4.40
CA VAL A 46 1.27 -6.50 5.80
C VAL A 46 2.43 -5.96 6.66
N LEU A 47 3.69 -6.27 6.34
CA LEU A 47 4.85 -5.70 7.04
C LEU A 47 5.02 -4.20 6.77
N CYS A 48 4.79 -3.77 5.52
CA CYS A 48 4.81 -2.35 5.18
C CYS A 48 3.65 -1.60 5.83
N TRP A 49 2.50 -2.27 5.96
CA TRP A 49 1.41 -1.79 6.79
C TRP A 49 1.86 -1.73 8.26
N ASP A 50 2.35 -2.78 8.90
CA ASP A 50 2.74 -2.73 10.32
C ASP A 50 3.75 -1.60 10.64
N GLY A 51 4.73 -1.37 9.75
CA GLY A 51 5.65 -0.24 9.87
C GLY A 51 4.98 1.15 9.86
N HIS A 52 3.78 1.29 9.27
CA HIS A 52 2.99 2.52 9.33
C HIS A 52 2.43 2.79 10.74
N LEU A 53 2.11 1.74 11.50
CA LEU A 53 1.56 1.86 12.86
C LEU A 53 2.57 2.49 13.83
N GLY A 54 3.87 2.35 13.57
CA GLY A 54 4.92 3.00 14.36
C GLY A 54 4.80 4.52 14.40
N PHE A 55 4.30 5.13 13.32
CA PHE A 55 4.05 6.58 13.24
C PHE A 55 2.57 6.92 13.49
N ALA A 56 1.67 6.02 13.11
CA ALA A 56 0.25 6.22 13.17
C ALA A 56 -0.31 5.50 14.41
N ARG A 57 -0.54 6.26 15.49
CA ARG A 57 -0.99 5.76 16.81
C ARG A 57 -2.45 5.29 16.77
N HIS A 58 -2.73 4.24 16.01
CA HIS A 58 -4.05 3.64 15.86
C HIS A 58 -4.33 2.67 17.00
N ARG A 59 -5.52 2.74 17.61
CA ARG A 59 -5.93 1.86 18.71
C ARG A 59 -6.49 0.50 18.23
N SER A 60 -7.07 0.47 17.04
CA SER A 60 -7.75 -0.69 16.44
C SER A 60 -7.72 -0.54 14.92
N ALA A 61 -6.58 -0.85 14.31
CA ALA A 61 -6.41 -0.88 12.86
C ALA A 61 -6.08 -2.31 12.43
N TYR A 62 -6.51 -2.67 11.23
CA TYR A 62 -6.14 -3.92 10.57
C TYR A 62 -5.81 -3.66 9.10
N ALA A 63 -5.04 -4.56 8.50
CA ALA A 63 -4.72 -4.54 7.08
C ALA A 63 -5.89 -5.14 6.30
N GLU A 64 -6.49 -4.37 5.41
CA GLU A 64 -7.45 -4.89 4.43
C GLU A 64 -6.70 -5.25 3.15
N GLU A 65 -6.87 -6.47 2.66
CA GLU A 65 -6.32 -6.90 1.38
C GLU A 65 -7.26 -6.46 0.25
N GLU A 66 -6.73 -5.70 -0.70
CA GLU A 66 -7.47 -5.22 -1.86
C GLU A 66 -6.66 -5.53 -3.14
N SER A 67 -7.38 -5.66 -4.25
CA SER A 67 -6.79 -5.98 -5.55
C SER A 67 -6.69 -4.72 -6.41
N ALA A 68 -5.50 -4.42 -6.92
CA ALA A 68 -5.32 -3.25 -7.78
C ALA A 68 -6.22 -3.38 -9.01
N PRO A 69 -6.78 -2.27 -9.52
CA PRO A 69 -7.62 -2.29 -10.71
C PRO A 69 -6.91 -2.97 -11.88
N ALA A 70 -7.70 -3.56 -12.77
CA ALA A 70 -7.19 -4.37 -13.86
C ALA A 70 -6.64 -3.56 -15.05
N SER A 71 -6.98 -2.26 -15.12
CA SER A 71 -6.63 -1.29 -16.17
C SER A 71 -7.10 0.11 -15.78
#